data_AF-A0A1D2RF09-F1
#
_entry.id   AF-A0A1D2RF09-F1
#
_cell.length_a   1.000
_cell.length_b   1.000
_cell.length_c   1.000
_cell.angle_alpha   90.00
_cell.angle_beta   90.00
_cell.angle_gamma   90.00
#
_symmetry.space_group_name_H-M   'P 1'
#
loop_
_entity.id
_entity.type
_entity.pdbx_description
1 polymer ?
#
loop_
_entity_poly.entity_id
_entity_poly.type
_entity_poly.pdbx_seq_one_letter_code
_entity_poly.pdbx_strand_id
1 'polypeptide(L)'
;MRLMIFCDLQNFREGIIKCVDDRTFIEYWNIHRFVLEFIKNVLKWKVDEESIIRTYVYTGEYTTDENKKIAKHLSTETDTHRKQKIQESLDAANRGYEHQQNFFKSAKAFNFFEICALPLKYDYDNIRLFQKGVDVQLAVDVVSHAYMNNYDTAIICTGDIDLVKSVERVKLLGKRVIVVAHPDNMSQTLHKEGDYFLNVAKLTKDDLKTFTCPEKEMYDAVCSTCGEKCKVPFMPVKGKHISCKKCFKR
;
A
#
# COMPACT_ATOMS: atom_id res chain seq x y z
N MET A 1 -5.60 11.31 -23.06
CA MET A 1 -4.33 11.42 -22.30
C MET A 1 -4.13 10.11 -21.58
N ARG A 2 -2.99 9.45 -21.77
CA ARG A 2 -2.71 8.14 -21.17
C ARG A 2 -1.96 8.32 -19.86
N LEU A 3 -2.53 7.80 -18.79
CA LEU A 3 -2.02 7.89 -17.44
C LEU A 3 -1.51 6.52 -17.00
N MET A 4 -0.39 6.52 -16.29
CA MET A 4 0.13 5.33 -15.64
C MET A 4 0.53 5.67 -14.21
N ILE A 5 0.09 4.85 -13.27
CA ILE A 5 0.33 5.05 -11.85
C ILE A 5 1.40 4.07 -11.41
N PHE A 6 2.41 4.58 -10.71
CA PHE A 6 3.49 3.81 -10.11
C PHE A 6 3.54 4.14 -8.63
N CYS A 7 3.23 3.17 -7.78
CA CYS A 7 3.14 3.40 -6.34
C CYS A 7 4.12 2.53 -5.58
N ASP A 8 5.02 3.16 -4.85
CA ASP A 8 5.74 2.49 -3.77
C ASP A 8 4.78 2.34 -2.59
N LEU A 9 4.39 1.09 -2.32
CA LEU A 9 3.39 0.80 -1.30
C LEU A 9 3.86 1.18 0.10
N GLN A 10 5.15 1.03 0.40
CA GLN A 10 5.68 1.30 1.72
C GLN A 10 5.78 2.82 1.95
N ASN A 11 6.43 3.55 1.04
CA ASN A 11 6.58 5.00 1.17
C ASN A 11 5.20 5.70 1.19
N PHE A 12 4.30 5.27 0.31
CA PHE A 12 2.94 5.81 0.25
C PHE A 12 2.16 5.52 1.54
N ARG A 13 2.21 4.28 2.05
CA ARG A 13 1.58 3.91 3.33
C ARG A 13 2.07 4.77 4.49
N GLU A 14 3.38 4.93 4.62
CA GLU A 14 3.99 5.74 5.70
C GLU A 14 3.55 7.20 5.61
N GLY A 15 3.33 7.72 4.41
CA GLY A 15 2.78 9.06 4.21
C GLY A 15 1.29 9.16 4.58
N ILE A 16 0.48 8.18 4.20
CA ILE A 16 -0.97 8.19 4.43
C ILE A 16 -1.31 7.98 5.91
N ILE A 17 -0.59 7.11 6.62
CA ILE A 17 -0.84 6.85 8.05
C ILE A 17 -0.72 8.14 8.88
N LYS A 18 0.12 9.10 8.45
CA LYS A 18 0.25 10.41 9.10
C LYS A 18 -0.98 11.31 8.93
N CYS A 19 -1.83 11.02 7.95
CA CYS A 19 -3.02 11.80 7.62
C CYS A 19 -4.33 11.17 8.11
N VAL A 20 -4.29 9.95 8.63
CA VAL A 20 -5.47 9.20 9.07
C VAL A 20 -5.36 8.82 10.54
N ASP A 21 -6.51 8.58 11.18
CA ASP A 21 -6.52 8.11 12.57
C ASP A 21 -5.92 6.70 12.64
N ASP A 22 -5.27 6.35 13.76
CA ASP A 22 -4.58 5.05 13.98
C ASP A 22 -5.45 3.80 13.70
N ARG A 23 -6.78 3.96 13.76
CA ARG A 23 -7.79 2.93 13.51
C ARG A 23 -8.31 2.95 12.07
N THR A 24 -7.60 3.53 11.13
CA THR A 24 -8.06 3.62 9.74
C THR A 24 -7.38 2.57 8.87
N PHE A 25 -8.19 1.72 8.23
CA PHE A 25 -7.69 0.74 7.27
C PHE A 25 -7.52 1.40 5.89
N ILE A 26 -6.38 1.18 5.24
CA ILE A 26 -6.08 1.74 3.92
C ILE A 26 -6.32 0.67 2.86
N GLU A 27 -7.25 0.96 1.95
CA GLU A 27 -7.65 0.10 0.84
C GLU A 27 -6.80 0.41 -0.41
N TYR A 28 -5.55 -0.06 -0.43
CA TYR A 28 -4.59 0.26 -1.49
C TYR A 28 -5.04 -0.12 -2.91
N TRP A 29 -5.94 -1.09 -3.04
CA TRP A 29 -6.54 -1.43 -4.34
C TRP A 29 -7.36 -0.29 -4.96
N ASN A 30 -7.83 0.67 -4.14
CA ASN A 30 -8.57 1.85 -4.59
C ASN A 30 -7.68 3.06 -4.91
N ILE A 31 -6.34 2.92 -4.91
CA ILE A 31 -5.42 4.03 -5.16
C ILE A 31 -5.66 4.74 -6.51
N HIS A 32 -6.05 3.99 -7.54
CA HIS A 32 -6.34 4.55 -8.86
C HIS A 32 -7.56 5.48 -8.83
N ARG A 33 -8.61 5.15 -8.07
CA ARG A 33 -9.78 6.01 -7.88
C ARG A 33 -9.43 7.28 -7.13
N PHE A 34 -8.64 7.15 -6.06
CA PHE A 34 -8.12 8.29 -5.32
C PHE A 34 -7.37 9.25 -6.24
N VAL A 35 -6.44 8.72 -7.03
CA VAL A 35 -5.65 9.52 -7.98
C VAL A 35 -6.55 10.21 -9.01
N LEU A 36 -7.57 9.54 -9.54
CA LEU A 36 -8.51 10.15 -10.51
C LEU A 36 -9.33 11.26 -9.91
N GLU A 37 -9.97 11.01 -8.78
CA GLU A 37 -10.78 12.01 -8.08
C GLU A 37 -9.93 13.22 -7.73
N PHE A 38 -8.69 13.01 -7.28
CA PHE A 38 -7.78 14.11 -7.04
C PHE A 38 -7.47 14.91 -8.31
N ILE A 39 -7.10 14.25 -9.41
CA ILE A 39 -6.75 14.94 -10.66
C ILE A 39 -7.93 15.77 -11.18
N LYS A 40 -9.15 15.25 -11.07
CA LYS A 40 -10.38 15.98 -11.40
C LYS A 40 -10.61 17.16 -10.47
N ASN A 41 -10.49 16.95 -9.16
CA ASN A 41 -10.90 17.93 -8.15
C ASN A 41 -9.87 19.04 -7.94
N VAL A 42 -8.58 18.72 -8.00
CA VAL A 42 -7.50 19.67 -7.69
C VAL A 42 -6.86 20.23 -8.94
N LEU A 43 -6.49 19.39 -9.92
CA LEU A 43 -5.88 19.87 -11.16
C LEU A 43 -6.92 20.36 -12.18
N LYS A 44 -8.22 20.07 -11.96
CA LYS A 44 -9.32 20.40 -12.88
C LYS A 44 -9.12 19.84 -14.29
N TRP A 45 -8.34 18.78 -14.42
CA TRP A 45 -8.13 18.11 -15.70
C TRP A 45 -9.34 17.25 -16.03
N LYS A 46 -9.74 17.25 -17.30
CA LYS A 46 -10.73 16.29 -17.82
C LYS A 46 -10.04 14.95 -18.00
N VAL A 47 -10.25 14.05 -17.04
CA VAL A 47 -9.67 12.71 -17.02
C VAL A 47 -10.76 11.71 -16.70
N ASP A 48 -10.86 10.68 -17.52
CA ASP A 48 -11.80 9.58 -17.36
C ASP A 48 -11.07 8.31 -16.89
N GLU A 49 -11.80 7.31 -16.38
CA GLU A 49 -11.19 6.04 -15.96
C GLU A 49 -10.41 5.36 -17.10
N GLU A 50 -10.91 5.48 -18.33
CA GLU A 50 -10.26 4.98 -19.56
C GLU A 50 -8.90 5.63 -19.84
N SER A 51 -8.60 6.78 -19.22
CA SER A 51 -7.29 7.40 -19.30
C SER A 51 -6.23 6.63 -18.52
N ILE A 52 -6.61 5.83 -17.51
CA ILE A 52 -5.68 4.97 -16.78
C ILE A 52 -5.39 3.73 -17.60
N ILE A 53 -4.13 3.59 -18.00
CA ILE A 53 -3.65 2.39 -18.70
C ILE A 53 -3.43 1.25 -17.70
N ARG A 54 -2.64 1.52 -16.64
CA ARG A 54 -2.38 0.59 -15.53
C ARG A 54 -1.94 1.32 -14.26
N THR A 55 -2.12 0.63 -13.14
CA THR A 55 -1.58 0.95 -11.82
C THR A 55 -0.63 -0.16 -11.39
N TYR A 56 0.64 0.19 -11.20
CA TYR A 56 1.65 -0.71 -10.65
C TYR A 56 1.89 -0.37 -9.19
N VAL A 57 1.86 -1.39 -8.34
CA VAL A 57 2.17 -1.27 -6.91
C VAL A 57 3.38 -2.11 -6.58
N TYR A 58 4.40 -1.45 -6.05
CA TYR A 58 5.71 -2.01 -5.74
C TYR A 58 5.80 -2.30 -4.24
N THR A 59 6.21 -3.51 -3.89
CA THR A 59 6.28 -3.92 -2.47
C THR A 59 7.24 -5.09 -2.25
N GLY A 60 7.76 -5.21 -1.03
CA GLY A 60 8.47 -6.42 -0.59
C GLY A 60 7.52 -7.58 -0.33
N GLU A 61 7.87 -8.77 -0.80
CA GLU A 61 7.13 -10.02 -0.61
C GLU A 61 7.67 -10.80 0.60
N TYR A 62 6.78 -11.12 1.55
CA TYR A 62 7.03 -12.14 2.56
C TYR A 62 7.01 -13.50 1.86
N THR A 63 8.09 -14.26 2.00
CA THR A 63 8.21 -15.59 1.39
C THR A 63 8.44 -16.64 2.45
N THR A 64 7.92 -17.85 2.19
CA THR A 64 8.14 -18.98 3.10
C THR A 64 9.62 -19.35 3.22
N ASP A 65 10.41 -19.11 2.18
CA ASP A 65 11.85 -19.39 2.18
C ASP A 65 12.64 -18.47 3.10
N GLU A 66 12.32 -17.18 3.15
CA GLU A 66 12.92 -16.28 4.12
C GLU A 66 12.47 -16.61 5.55
N ASN A 67 11.20 -16.99 5.76
CA ASN A 67 10.73 -17.44 7.07
C ASN A 67 11.49 -18.70 7.54
N LYS A 68 11.80 -19.64 6.63
CA LYS A 68 12.65 -20.81 6.94
C LYS A 68 14.07 -20.40 7.35
N LYS A 69 14.64 -19.36 6.73
CA LYS A 69 15.98 -18.85 7.12
C LYS A 69 15.97 -18.27 8.53
N ILE A 70 14.93 -17.52 8.89
CA ILE A 70 14.75 -16.99 10.25
C ILE A 70 14.60 -18.14 11.25
N ALA A 71 13.76 -19.14 10.94
CA ALA A 71 13.56 -20.31 11.79
C ALA A 71 14.86 -21.13 11.97
N LYS A 72 15.68 -21.24 10.93
CA LYS A 72 17.02 -21.87 11.02
C LYS A 72 17.97 -21.04 11.89
N HIS A 73 17.95 -19.72 11.76
CA HIS A 73 18.77 -18.84 12.61
C HIS A 73 18.39 -19.00 14.09
N LEU A 74 17.09 -19.08 14.38
CA LEU A 74 16.57 -19.30 15.72
C LEU A 74 17.07 -20.62 16.34
N SER A 75 17.12 -21.70 15.56
CA SER A 75 17.56 -23.01 16.06
C SER A 75 19.06 -23.09 16.34
N THR A 76 19.87 -22.30 15.63
CA THR A 76 21.33 -22.26 15.79
C THR A 76 21.81 -21.24 16.81
N GLU A 77 21.00 -20.21 17.11
CA GLU A 77 21.36 -19.20 18.10
C GLU A 77 21.48 -19.84 19.49
N THR A 78 22.35 -19.31 20.34
CA THR A 78 22.53 -19.77 21.72
C THR A 78 22.17 -18.69 22.72
N ASP A 79 22.32 -17.41 22.34
CA ASP A 79 21.99 -16.28 23.21
C ASP A 79 20.48 -16.14 23.40
N THR A 80 20.02 -16.17 24.66
CA THR A 80 18.60 -16.16 25.01
C THR A 80 17.89 -14.88 24.55
N HIS A 81 18.56 -13.73 24.64
CA HIS A 81 17.96 -12.44 24.27
C HIS A 81 17.86 -12.29 22.75
N ARG A 82 18.88 -12.71 21.99
CA ARG A 82 18.82 -12.78 20.53
C ARG A 82 17.78 -13.79 20.06
N LYS A 83 17.67 -14.96 20.71
CA LYS A 83 16.60 -15.93 20.42
C LYS A 83 15.22 -15.32 20.51
N GLN A 84 14.94 -14.59 21.58
CA GLN A 84 13.66 -13.91 21.74
C GLN A 84 13.39 -12.95 20.59
N LYS A 85 14.37 -12.11 20.22
CA LYS A 85 14.24 -11.18 19.08
C LYS A 85 14.01 -11.90 17.75
N ILE A 86 14.72 -13.01 17.52
CA ILE A 86 14.55 -13.81 16.29
C ILE A 86 13.14 -14.43 16.25
N GLN A 87 12.64 -14.92 17.39
CA GLN A 87 11.28 -15.45 17.50
C GLN A 87 10.23 -14.37 17.20
N GLU A 88 10.36 -13.19 17.78
CA GLU A 88 9.48 -12.05 17.50
C GLU A 88 9.50 -11.65 16.02
N SER A 89 10.69 -11.66 15.40
CA SER A 89 10.89 -11.41 13.98
C SER A 89 10.22 -12.48 13.10
N LEU A 90 10.33 -13.76 13.48
CA LEU A 90 9.67 -14.87 12.80
C LEU A 90 8.13 -14.77 12.90
N ASP A 91 7.61 -14.44 14.08
CA ASP A 91 6.17 -14.28 14.29
C ASP A 91 5.63 -13.09 13.50
N ALA A 92 6.37 -11.98 13.45
CA ALA A 92 6.03 -10.84 12.61
C ALA A 92 6.04 -11.20 11.12
N ALA A 93 7.03 -11.99 10.66
CA ALA A 93 7.13 -12.45 9.28
C ALA A 93 5.97 -13.38 8.89
N ASN A 94 5.56 -14.28 9.77
CA ASN A 94 4.41 -15.16 9.54
C ASN A 94 3.09 -14.38 9.48
N ARG A 95 2.87 -13.44 10.41
CA ARG A 95 1.70 -12.53 10.34
C ARG A 95 1.72 -11.71 9.05
N GLY A 96 2.88 -11.13 8.70
CA GLY A 96 3.07 -10.37 7.47
C GLY A 96 2.71 -11.17 6.22
N TYR A 97 3.15 -12.43 6.15
CA TYR A 97 2.79 -13.36 5.08
C TYR A 97 1.28 -13.56 4.96
N GLU A 98 0.59 -13.87 6.06
CA GLU A 98 -0.87 -14.08 6.04
C GLU A 98 -1.64 -12.83 5.58
N HIS A 99 -1.28 -11.67 6.12
CA HIS A 99 -1.89 -10.40 5.73
C HIS A 99 -1.63 -10.07 4.26
N GLN A 100 -0.41 -10.28 3.78
CA GLN A 100 -0.04 -10.01 2.40
C GLN A 100 -0.74 -10.95 1.41
N GLN A 101 -0.90 -12.23 1.73
CA GLN A 101 -1.64 -13.17 0.88
C GLN A 101 -3.11 -12.76 0.73
N ASN A 102 -3.73 -12.24 1.80
CA ASN A 102 -5.08 -11.68 1.71
C ASN A 102 -5.11 -10.43 0.82
N PHE A 103 -4.15 -9.52 0.98
CA PHE A 103 -4.02 -8.35 0.12
C PHE A 103 -3.83 -8.72 -1.35
N PHE A 104 -2.92 -9.65 -1.68
CA PHE A 104 -2.70 -10.10 -3.07
C PHE A 104 -3.93 -10.75 -3.69
N LYS A 105 -4.70 -11.53 -2.91
CA LYS A 105 -5.98 -12.09 -3.37
C LYS A 105 -6.98 -11.00 -3.70
N SER A 106 -7.15 -10.01 -2.82
CA SER A 106 -8.05 -8.88 -3.04
C SER A 106 -7.61 -8.05 -4.23
N ALA A 107 -6.33 -7.68 -4.30
CA ALA A 107 -5.75 -6.86 -5.36
C ALA A 107 -5.89 -7.48 -6.76
N LYS A 108 -5.72 -8.80 -6.90
CA LYS A 108 -5.91 -9.51 -8.17
C LYS A 108 -7.34 -9.45 -8.72
N ALA A 109 -8.33 -9.11 -7.89
CA ALA A 109 -9.72 -8.97 -8.34
C ALA A 109 -10.00 -7.62 -9.02
N PHE A 110 -9.05 -6.68 -8.98
CA PHE A 110 -9.24 -5.34 -9.55
C PHE A 110 -8.63 -5.21 -10.94
N ASN A 111 -9.38 -4.56 -11.83
CA ASN A 111 -8.93 -4.30 -13.19
C ASN A 111 -7.80 -3.28 -13.20
N PHE A 112 -6.87 -3.43 -14.14
CA PHE A 112 -5.75 -2.50 -14.38
C PHE A 112 -4.81 -2.32 -13.17
N PHE A 113 -4.79 -3.27 -12.24
CA PHE A 113 -3.97 -3.24 -11.03
C PHE A 113 -2.96 -4.39 -11.05
N GLU A 114 -1.68 -4.06 -11.08
CA GLU A 114 -0.57 -5.02 -11.13
C GLU A 114 0.30 -4.87 -9.88
N ILE A 115 0.68 -6.01 -9.29
CA ILE A 115 1.56 -6.05 -8.12
C ILE A 115 2.95 -6.46 -8.58
N CYS A 116 3.92 -5.58 -8.35
CA CYS A 116 5.33 -5.82 -8.55
C CYS A 116 5.97 -6.15 -7.19
N ALA A 117 6.00 -7.43 -6.82
CA ALA A 117 6.51 -7.87 -5.54
C ALA A 117 7.91 -8.50 -5.67
N LEU A 118 8.86 -8.08 -4.83
CA LEU A 118 10.20 -8.68 -4.74
C LEU A 118 10.42 -9.31 -3.36
N PRO A 119 11.02 -10.51 -3.26
CA PRO A 119 11.25 -11.16 -1.98
C PRO A 119 12.01 -10.28 -0.99
N LEU A 120 11.45 -10.10 0.20
CA LEU A 120 12.16 -9.50 1.34
C LEU A 120 13.45 -10.26 1.63
N LYS A 121 14.40 -9.60 2.29
CA LYS A 121 15.66 -10.21 2.70
C LYS A 121 15.81 -10.15 4.21
N TYR A 122 16.26 -11.25 4.79
CA TYR A 122 16.57 -11.31 6.20
C TYR A 122 18.00 -10.82 6.48
N ASP A 123 18.10 -9.84 7.37
CA ASP A 123 19.35 -9.35 7.94
C ASP A 123 19.63 -10.10 9.25
N TYR A 124 20.72 -10.87 9.28
CA TYR A 124 21.13 -11.67 10.43
C TYR A 124 21.65 -10.82 11.60
N ASP A 125 22.28 -9.69 11.29
CA ASP A 125 22.91 -8.82 12.29
C ASP A 125 21.85 -7.96 12.98
N ASN A 126 20.94 -7.39 12.20
CA ASN A 126 19.87 -6.53 12.71
C ASN A 126 18.56 -7.29 13.04
N ILE A 127 18.51 -8.60 12.77
CA ILE A 127 17.38 -9.50 13.07
C ILE A 127 16.05 -8.96 12.48
N ARG A 128 16.09 -8.47 11.25
CA ARG A 128 14.92 -7.86 10.59
C ARG A 128 14.79 -8.25 9.13
N LEU A 129 13.56 -8.27 8.65
CA LEU A 129 13.28 -8.31 7.22
C LEU A 129 13.33 -6.89 6.65
N PHE A 130 13.90 -6.74 5.46
CA PHE A 130 13.96 -5.47 4.75
C PHE A 130 13.71 -5.66 3.25
N GLN A 131 13.24 -4.59 2.60
CA GLN A 131 13.03 -4.57 1.15
C GLN A 131 14.37 -4.39 0.44
N LYS A 132 14.55 -5.10 -0.69
CA LYS A 132 15.75 -4.99 -1.51
C LYS A 132 15.38 -4.99 -2.99
N GLY A 133 15.77 -3.93 -3.70
CA GLY A 133 15.63 -3.81 -5.15
C GLY A 133 14.26 -3.35 -5.65
N VAL A 134 13.31 -3.07 -4.74
CA VAL A 134 11.97 -2.56 -5.10
C VAL A 134 12.09 -1.21 -5.80
N ASP A 135 12.91 -0.30 -5.25
CA ASP A 135 13.14 1.04 -5.79
C ASP A 135 13.81 1.00 -7.16
N VAL A 136 14.74 0.05 -7.34
CA VAL A 136 15.42 -0.19 -8.63
C VAL A 136 14.42 -0.66 -9.67
N GLN A 137 13.54 -1.61 -9.32
CA GLN A 137 12.52 -2.08 -10.25
C GLN A 137 11.54 -0.96 -10.62
N LEU A 138 11.07 -0.20 -9.64
CA LEU A 138 10.21 0.98 -9.86
C LEU A 138 10.87 1.99 -10.80
N ALA A 139 12.14 2.34 -10.56
CA ALA A 139 12.92 3.23 -11.41
C ALA A 139 13.00 2.74 -12.86
N VAL A 140 13.31 1.45 -13.05
CA VAL A 140 13.44 0.83 -14.37
C VAL A 140 12.11 0.82 -15.10
N ASP A 141 11.02 0.44 -14.44
CA ASP A 141 9.70 0.33 -15.06
C ASP A 141 9.16 1.71 -15.50
N VAL A 142 9.31 2.73 -14.65
CA VAL A 142 8.92 4.12 -14.94
C VAL A 142 9.58 4.60 -16.23
N VAL A 143 10.90 4.41 -16.37
CA VAL A 143 11.66 4.83 -17.56
C VAL A 143 11.36 3.95 -18.77
N SER A 144 11.25 2.63 -18.57
CA SER A 144 10.99 1.68 -19.66
C SER A 144 9.63 1.93 -20.32
N HIS A 145 8.59 2.16 -19.52
CA HIS A 145 7.27 2.51 -20.02
C HIS A 145 7.22 3.89 -20.70
N ALA A 146 8.03 4.86 -20.24
CA ALA A 146 8.17 6.13 -20.96
C ALA A 146 8.79 5.92 -22.34
N TYR A 147 9.88 5.15 -22.41
CA TYR A 147 10.63 4.87 -23.64
C TYR A 147 9.77 4.11 -24.66
N MET A 148 9.01 3.12 -24.21
CA MET A 148 8.01 2.41 -25.04
C MET A 148 6.79 3.25 -25.41
N ASN A 149 6.73 4.50 -24.95
CA ASN A 149 5.62 5.42 -25.19
C ASN A 149 4.27 4.86 -24.69
N ASN A 150 4.23 4.17 -23.55
CA ASN A 150 3.00 3.55 -23.02
C ASN A 150 2.08 4.56 -22.29
N TYR A 151 2.62 5.70 -21.87
CA TYR A 151 1.86 6.76 -21.20
C TYR A 151 2.28 8.15 -21.68
N ASP A 152 1.44 9.15 -21.40
CA ASP A 152 1.73 10.57 -21.63
C ASP A 152 2.10 11.27 -20.30
N THR A 153 1.51 10.82 -19.19
CA THR A 153 1.78 11.32 -17.84
C THR A 153 1.98 10.15 -16.88
N ALA A 154 3.11 10.16 -16.16
CA ALA A 154 3.36 9.28 -15.03
C ALA A 154 2.86 9.92 -13.73
N ILE A 155 2.24 9.10 -12.89
CA ILE A 155 1.84 9.48 -11.54
C ILE A 155 2.63 8.60 -10.59
N ILE A 156 3.57 9.20 -9.86
CA ILE A 156 4.52 8.49 -9.02
C ILE A 156 4.15 8.74 -7.56
N CYS A 157 3.68 7.71 -6.87
CA CYS A 157 3.32 7.76 -5.46
C CYS A 157 4.50 7.36 -4.58
N THR A 158 5.51 8.22 -4.52
CA THR A 158 6.63 8.15 -3.57
C THR A 158 7.31 9.51 -3.47
N GLY A 159 7.95 9.77 -2.33
CA GLY A 159 8.79 10.95 -2.12
C GLY A 159 10.30 10.66 -2.14
N ASP A 160 10.71 9.45 -2.53
CA ASP A 160 12.11 9.00 -2.47
C ASP A 160 13.04 9.74 -3.45
N ILE A 161 14.19 10.18 -2.96
CA ILE A 161 15.23 10.85 -3.74
C ILE A 161 15.83 9.94 -4.83
N ASP A 162 15.77 8.62 -4.66
CA ASP A 162 16.34 7.66 -5.60
C ASP A 162 15.67 7.71 -6.99
N LEU A 163 14.43 8.19 -7.06
CA LEU A 163 13.71 8.36 -8.32
C LEU A 163 14.03 9.63 -9.10
N VAL A 164 14.80 10.57 -8.55
CA VAL A 164 15.11 11.85 -9.22
C VAL A 164 15.68 11.62 -10.62
N LYS A 165 16.61 10.67 -10.77
CA LYS A 165 17.20 10.36 -12.08
C LYS A 165 16.20 9.72 -13.04
N SER A 166 15.29 8.89 -12.55
CA SER A 166 14.22 8.33 -13.37
C SER A 166 13.29 9.42 -13.88
N VAL A 167 12.88 10.36 -13.02
CA VAL A 167 12.03 11.50 -13.38
C VAL A 167 12.71 12.39 -14.42
N GLU A 168 13.99 12.73 -14.21
CA GLU A 168 14.80 13.49 -15.17
C GLU A 168 14.76 12.84 -16.56
N ARG A 169 14.96 11.51 -16.64
CA ARG A 169 14.93 10.77 -17.92
C ARG A 169 13.55 10.73 -18.56
N VAL A 170 12.51 10.53 -17.76
CA VAL A 170 11.11 10.51 -18.24
C VAL A 170 10.72 11.86 -18.82
N LYS A 171 11.14 12.96 -18.20
CA LYS A 171 10.88 14.32 -18.71
C LYS A 171 11.65 14.62 -19.99
N LEU A 172 12.90 14.15 -20.13
CA LEU A 172 13.64 14.24 -21.39
C LEU A 172 12.94 13.54 -22.56
N LEU A 173 12.12 12.51 -22.28
CA LEU A 173 11.29 11.82 -23.26
C LEU A 173 9.95 12.54 -23.54
N GLY A 174 9.76 13.76 -23.04
CA GLY A 174 8.57 14.58 -23.25
C GLY A 174 7.34 14.14 -22.46
N LYS A 175 7.53 13.32 -21.41
CA LYS A 175 6.45 12.88 -20.52
C LYS A 175 6.27 13.84 -19.37
N ARG A 176 5.04 13.94 -18.88
CA ARG A 176 4.73 14.69 -17.65
C ARG A 176 4.85 13.78 -16.43
N VAL A 177 5.30 14.31 -15.31
CA VAL A 177 5.41 13.58 -14.05
C VAL A 177 4.69 14.31 -12.94
N ILE A 178 3.70 13.64 -12.34
CA ILE A 178 3.00 14.08 -11.13
C ILE A 178 3.55 13.25 -9.98
N VAL A 179 4.11 13.91 -8.97
CA VAL A 179 4.61 13.26 -7.76
C VAL A 179 3.56 13.37 -6.65
N VAL A 180 3.26 12.26 -6.01
CA VAL A 180 2.25 12.12 -4.95
C VAL A 180 2.94 11.64 -3.69
N ALA A 181 3.08 12.51 -2.69
CA ALA A 181 3.66 12.09 -1.41
C ALA A 181 3.26 13.01 -0.25
N HIS A 182 3.52 12.52 0.97
CA HIS A 182 3.48 13.35 2.16
C HIS A 182 4.73 14.25 2.21
N PRO A 183 4.63 15.53 2.62
CA PRO A 183 5.78 16.45 2.69
C PRO A 183 6.95 15.91 3.52
N ASP A 184 6.66 15.27 4.65
CA ASP A 184 7.70 14.66 5.51
C ASP A 184 8.45 13.49 4.85
N ASN A 185 7.85 12.85 3.84
CA ASN A 185 8.46 11.74 3.11
C ASN A 185 9.04 12.22 1.77
N MET A 186 9.00 13.52 1.48
CA MET A 186 9.36 14.11 0.20
C MET A 186 10.75 14.74 0.23
N SER A 187 11.62 14.30 -0.67
CA SER A 187 12.87 15.01 -0.97
C SER A 187 12.61 16.34 -1.68
N GLN A 188 13.30 17.40 -1.25
CA GLN A 188 13.23 18.71 -1.94
C GLN A 188 13.70 18.64 -3.39
N THR A 189 14.62 17.73 -3.71
CA THR A 189 15.14 17.54 -5.06
C THR A 189 14.06 16.91 -5.95
N LEU A 190 13.38 15.87 -5.47
CA LEU A 190 12.30 15.23 -6.23
C LEU A 190 11.11 16.18 -6.42
N HIS A 191 10.77 16.96 -5.39
CA HIS A 191 9.73 17.99 -5.48
C HIS A 191 10.01 19.01 -6.59
N LYS A 192 11.26 19.44 -6.76
CA LYS A 192 11.65 20.38 -7.82
C LYS A 192 11.69 19.74 -9.21
N GLU A 193 11.97 18.43 -9.26
CA GLU A 193 12.08 17.72 -10.53
C GLU A 193 10.71 17.33 -11.10
N GLY A 194 9.72 17.01 -10.27
CA GLY A 194 8.34 16.76 -10.72
C GLY A 194 7.68 17.98 -11.36
N ASP A 195 6.83 17.77 -12.38
CA ASP A 195 6.07 18.87 -13.01
C ASP A 195 4.93 19.36 -12.10
N TYR A 196 4.33 18.44 -11.36
CA TYR A 196 3.32 18.72 -10.36
C TYR A 196 3.59 17.91 -9.09
N PHE A 197 3.32 18.55 -7.94
CA PHE A 197 3.36 17.89 -6.65
C PHE A 197 1.98 17.86 -6.00
N LEU A 198 1.54 16.65 -5.66
CA LEU A 198 0.37 16.37 -4.86
C LEU A 198 0.81 16.14 -3.43
N ASN A 199 0.48 17.12 -2.58
CA ASN A 199 0.69 17.05 -1.16
C ASN A 199 -0.45 16.28 -0.49
N VAL A 200 -0.16 15.04 -0.08
CA VAL A 200 -1.11 14.15 0.59
C VAL A 200 -1.62 14.73 1.92
N ALA A 201 -0.83 15.55 2.61
CA ALA A 201 -1.25 16.18 3.87
C ALA A 201 -2.33 17.25 3.71
N LYS A 202 -2.59 17.70 2.48
CA LYS A 202 -3.65 18.68 2.18
C LYS A 202 -4.98 18.03 1.81
N LEU A 203 -5.06 16.70 1.79
CA LEU A 203 -6.27 15.98 1.45
C LEU A 203 -7.33 16.17 2.55
N THR A 204 -8.58 16.35 2.13
CA THR A 204 -9.69 16.40 3.07
C THR A 204 -10.06 15.00 3.56
N LYS A 205 -10.80 14.92 4.66
CA LYS A 205 -11.35 13.63 5.13
C LYS A 205 -12.22 12.95 4.07
N ASP A 206 -12.87 13.70 3.19
CA ASP A 206 -13.70 13.14 2.13
C ASP A 206 -12.86 12.56 0.99
N ASP A 207 -11.73 13.19 0.64
CA ASP A 207 -10.77 12.64 -0.33
C ASP A 207 -10.14 11.33 0.18
N LEU A 208 -9.87 11.26 1.48
CA LEU A 208 -9.29 10.07 2.12
C LEU A 208 -10.30 8.92 2.16
N LYS A 209 -11.61 9.17 2.31
CA LYS A 209 -12.65 8.12 2.30
C LYS A 209 -12.69 7.31 1.00
N THR A 210 -12.17 7.82 -0.12
CA THR A 210 -12.17 7.11 -1.40
C THR A 210 -11.33 5.83 -1.36
N PHE A 211 -10.37 5.73 -0.45
CA PHE A 211 -9.45 4.59 -0.32
C PHE A 211 -9.11 4.26 1.14
N THR A 212 -9.86 4.80 2.09
CA THR A 212 -9.74 4.47 3.51
C THR A 212 -11.09 4.06 4.05
N CYS A 213 -11.07 3.02 4.89
CA CYS A 213 -12.23 2.58 5.62
C CYS A 213 -11.91 2.70 7.12
N PRO A 214 -12.70 3.46 7.91
CA PRO A 214 -12.53 3.43 9.35
C PRO A 214 -12.72 1.98 9.83
N GLU A 215 -11.86 1.52 10.74
CA GLU A 215 -12.02 0.22 11.37
C GLU A 215 -13.43 0.13 11.94
N LYS A 216 -14.21 -0.87 11.47
CA LYS A 216 -15.58 -1.03 11.92
C LYS A 216 -15.55 -1.29 13.42
N GLU A 217 -16.08 -0.35 14.21
CA GLU A 217 -16.26 -0.57 15.63
C GLU A 217 -17.07 -1.86 15.83
N MET A 218 -16.47 -2.80 16.54
CA MET A 218 -17.09 -4.08 16.85
C MET A 218 -17.91 -3.89 18.12
N TYR A 219 -19.22 -3.89 17.99
CA TYR A 219 -20.13 -3.73 19.10
C TYR A 219 -20.48 -5.08 19.71
N ASP A 220 -20.54 -5.14 21.04
CA ASP A 220 -21.03 -6.32 21.74
C ASP A 220 -22.53 -6.50 21.49
N ALA A 221 -22.92 -7.70 21.08
CA ALA A 221 -24.29 -8.07 20.80
C ALA A 221 -24.58 -9.50 21.26
N VAL A 222 -25.86 -9.84 21.40
CA VAL A 222 -26.31 -11.20 21.65
C VAL A 222 -26.94 -11.73 20.37
N CYS A 223 -26.50 -12.90 19.91
CA CYS A 223 -27.04 -13.53 18.73
C CYS A 223 -28.50 -13.94 18.96
N SER A 224 -29.42 -13.45 18.13
CA SER A 224 -30.84 -13.80 18.16
C SER A 224 -31.10 -15.27 17.81
N THR A 225 -30.18 -15.94 17.10
CA THR A 225 -30.33 -17.33 16.66
C THR A 225 -29.78 -18.35 17.66
N CYS A 226 -28.63 -18.07 18.31
CA CYS A 226 -27.98 -19.02 19.22
C CYS A 226 -27.83 -18.54 20.67
N GLY A 227 -28.17 -17.28 20.96
CA GLY A 227 -28.07 -16.70 22.31
C GLY A 227 -26.65 -16.39 22.80
N GLU A 228 -25.60 -16.70 22.03
CA GLU A 228 -24.22 -16.42 22.43
C GLU A 228 -23.88 -14.93 22.33
N LYS A 229 -23.04 -14.45 23.26
CA LYS A 229 -22.39 -13.14 23.15
C LYS A 229 -21.46 -13.15 21.94
N CYS A 230 -21.60 -12.17 21.06
CA CYS A 230 -20.79 -12.03 19.86
C CYS A 230 -20.48 -10.56 19.62
N LYS A 231 -19.50 -10.30 18.75
CA LYS A 231 -19.19 -8.95 18.29
C LYS A 231 -19.65 -8.77 16.86
N VAL A 232 -20.30 -7.64 16.57
CA VAL A 232 -20.84 -7.30 15.24
C VAL A 232 -20.31 -5.95 14.76
N PRO A 233 -20.06 -5.78 13.44
CA PRO A 233 -19.42 -4.59 12.89
C PRO A 233 -20.40 -3.43 12.64
N PHE A 234 -21.55 -3.41 13.32
CA PHE A 234 -22.60 -2.41 13.22
C PHE A 234 -23.30 -2.25 14.58
N MET A 235 -23.79 -1.05 14.90
CA MET A 235 -24.42 -0.78 16.18
C MET A 235 -25.73 -1.58 16.33
N PRO A 236 -25.88 -2.41 17.38
CA PRO A 236 -27.11 -3.18 17.65
C PRO A 236 -28.30 -2.24 17.88
N VAL A 237 -29.31 -2.31 17.01
CA VAL A 237 -30.56 -1.57 17.20
C VAL A 237 -31.56 -2.47 17.92
N LYS A 238 -32.16 -1.96 19.01
CA LYS A 238 -33.16 -2.68 19.80
C LYS A 238 -34.33 -3.13 18.88
N GLY A 239 -34.62 -4.42 18.88
CA GLY A 239 -35.69 -5.02 18.06
C GLY A 239 -35.26 -5.50 16.67
N LYS A 240 -34.02 -5.28 16.23
CA LYS A 240 -33.48 -5.89 15.00
C LYS A 240 -32.84 -7.25 15.29
N HIS A 241 -33.01 -8.19 14.35
CA HIS A 241 -32.41 -9.51 14.42
C HIS A 241 -30.90 -9.42 14.19
N ILE A 242 -30.10 -9.99 15.09
CA ILE A 242 -28.63 -9.98 15.02
C ILE A 242 -28.13 -11.41 15.00
N SER A 243 -27.31 -11.76 14.01
CA SER A 243 -26.73 -13.10 13.89
C SER A 243 -25.22 -13.07 14.06
N CYS A 244 -24.67 -14.00 14.85
CA CYS A 244 -23.23 -14.15 14.97
C CYS A 244 -22.62 -14.70 13.67
N LYS A 245 -21.30 -14.55 13.50
CA LYS A 245 -20.56 -14.98 12.30
C LYS A 245 -20.77 -16.46 11.94
N LYS A 246 -21.01 -17.33 12.93
CA LYS A 246 -21.31 -18.76 12.72
C LYS A 246 -22.72 -18.97 12.17
N CYS A 247 -23.71 -18.28 12.73
CA CYS A 247 -25.12 -18.39 12.32
C CYS A 247 -25.40 -17.68 10.99
N PHE A 248 -24.65 -16.63 10.64
CA PHE A 248 -24.82 -15.91 9.37
C PHE A 248 -24.27 -16.67 8.15
N LYS A 249 -23.27 -17.55 8.35
CA LYS A 249 -22.67 -18.36 7.27
C LYS A 249 -23.40 -19.69 7.00
N ARG A 250 -24.47 -19.97 7.74
CA ARG A 250 -25.38 -21.10 7.52
C ARG A 250 -26.57 -20.61 6.71
#